data_AF-A0A3N5LQQ2-F1
#
_entry.id   AF-A0A3N5LQQ2-F1
#
_cell.length_a   1.000
_cell.length_b   1.000
_cell.length_c   1.000
_cell.angle_alpha   90.00
_cell.angle_beta   90.00
_cell.angle_gamma   90.00
#
_symmetry.space_group_name_H-M   'P 1'
#
loop_
_entity.id
_entity.type
_entity.pdbx_description
1 polymer ?
#
loop_
_entity_poly.entity_id
_entity_poly.type
_entity_poly.pdbx_seq_one_letter_code
_entity_poly.pdbx_strand_id
1 'polypeptide(L)' 'AGVIGAAAVLLMRPLLPYALAFAAGAMIFVVVEDLIPEAQRGGNTDLSTLGVMAGFAIMMTLDVAFG' A
#
# COMPACT_ATOMS: atom_id res chain seq x y z
N ALA A 1 1.86 -21.31 24.17
CA ALA A 1 2.42 -20.75 22.91
C ALA A 1 1.96 -19.32 22.64
N GLY A 2 0.65 -19.01 22.64
CA GLY A 2 0.13 -17.66 22.34
C GLY A 2 0.62 -16.53 23.27
N VAL A 3 0.80 -16.81 24.57
CA VAL A 3 1.33 -15.82 25.54
C VAL A 3 2.79 -15.41 25.27
N ILE A 4 3.62 -16.32 24.76
CA ILE A 4 5.02 -16.02 24.40
C ILE A 4 5.06 -15.20 23.11
N GLY A 5 4.20 -15.53 22.14
CA GLY A 5 4.03 -14.72 20.92
C GLY A 5 3.54 -13.30 21.22
N ALA A 6 2.58 -13.13 22.12
CA ALA A 6 2.09 -11.82 22.53
C ALA A 6 3.19 -10.98 23.23
N ALA A 7 4.00 -11.60 24.10
CA ALA A 7 5.12 -10.93 24.76
C ALA A 7 6.23 -10.52 23.78
N ALA A 8 6.54 -11.36 22.79
CA ALA A 8 7.51 -11.06 21.74
C ALA A 8 7.05 -9.90 20.84
N VAL A 9 5.77 -9.85 20.48
CA VAL A 9 5.19 -8.73 19.70
C VAL A 9 5.23 -7.45 20.52
N LEU A 10 4.90 -7.48 21.82
CA LEU A 10 4.97 -6.32 22.72
C LEU A 10 6.37 -5.67 22.79
N LEU A 11 7.43 -6.48 22.75
CA LEU A 11 8.83 -6.01 22.68
C LEU A 11 9.20 -5.41 21.32
N MET A 12 8.62 -5.90 20.23
CA MET A 12 8.87 -5.42 18.85
C MET A 12 7.94 -4.28 18.40
N ARG A 13 6.89 -3.96 19.17
CA ARG A 13 5.95 -2.84 18.89
C ARG A 13 6.59 -1.51 18.50
N PRO A 14 7.70 -1.05 19.09
CA PRO A 14 8.28 0.22 18.67
C PRO A 14 9.02 0.15 17.34
N LEU A 15 9.50 -1.02 16.91
CA LEU A 15 10.23 -1.20 15.64
C LEU A 15 9.29 -1.47 14.46
N LEU A 16 8.18 -2.16 14.72
CA LEU A 16 7.14 -2.48 13.74
C LEU A 16 6.64 -1.26 12.92
N PRO A 17 6.31 -0.08 13.50
CA PRO A 17 5.85 1.06 12.72
C PRO A 17 6.94 1.63 11.81
N TYR A 18 8.22 1.59 12.21
CA TYR A 18 9.32 2.02 11.34
C TYR A 18 9.52 1.07 10.17
N ALA A 19 9.45 -0.23 10.41
CA ALA A 19 9.54 -1.23 9.35
C ALA A 19 8.35 -1.16 8.38
N LEU A 20 7.13 -0.97 8.90
CA LEU A 20 5.92 -0.78 8.09
C LEU A 20 5.96 0.53 7.29
N ALA A 21 6.45 1.63 7.89
CA ALA A 21 6.62 2.90 7.18
C ALA A 21 7.65 2.77 6.04
N PHE A 22 8.75 2.05 6.27
CA PHE A 22 9.73 1.75 5.23
C PHE A 22 9.13 0.91 4.10
N ALA A 23 8.37 -0.13 4.44
CA ALA A 23 7.69 -0.98 3.46
C ALA A 23 6.64 -0.19 2.64
N ALA A 24 5.87 0.69 3.29
CA ALA A 24 4.92 1.57 2.62
C ALA A 24 5.63 2.51 1.62
N GLY A 25 6.77 3.08 2.02
CA GLY A 25 7.59 3.91 1.13
C GLY A 25 8.09 3.16 -0.10
N ALA A 26 8.56 1.92 0.08
CA ALA A 26 9.01 1.07 -1.03
C ALA A 26 7.88 0.78 -2.04
N MET A 27 6.67 0.51 -1.54
CA MET A 27 5.50 0.30 -2.40
C MET A 27 5.12 1.55 -3.19
N ILE A 28 5.18 2.74 -2.59
CA ILE A 28 4.90 4.00 -3.29
C ILE A 28 5.93 4.25 -4.41
N PHE A 29 7.22 4.01 -4.13
CA PHE A 29 8.29 4.19 -5.11
C PHE A 29 8.11 3.29 -6.35
N VAL A 30 7.90 1.98 -6.13
CA VAL A 30 7.68 1.02 -7.22
C VAL A 30 6.43 1.36 -8.03
N VAL A 31 5.36 1.82 -7.37
CA VAL A 31 4.14 2.22 -8.08
C VAL A 31 4.39 3.40 -9.01
N VAL A 32 5.10 4.43 -8.53
CA VAL A 32 5.32 5.68 -9.27
C VAL A 32 6.33 5.51 -10.39
N GLU A 33 7.44 4.81 -10.14
CA GLU A 33 8.53 4.69 -11.13
C GLU A 33 8.36 3.56 -12.14
N ASP A 34 7.66 2.48 -11.79
CA ASP A 34 7.45 1.34 -12.70
C ASP A 34 5.99 1.23 -13.16
N LEU A 35 5.03 1.05 -12.23
CA LEU A 35 3.64 0.73 -12.59
C LEU A 35 2.93 1.85 -13.36
N ILE A 36 3.03 3.11 -12.91
CA ILE A 36 2.39 4.25 -13.60
C ILE A 36 2.96 4.40 -15.01
N PRO A 37 4.29 4.53 -15.23
CA PRO A 37 4.82 4.66 -16.59
C PRO A 37 4.56 3.42 -17.46
N GLU A 38 4.58 2.20 -16.90
CA GLU A 38 4.20 0.99 -17.66
C GLU A 38 2.74 1.02 -18.11
N ALA A 39 1.83 1.45 -17.24
CA ALA A 39 0.42 1.64 -17.58
C ALA A 39 0.23 2.74 -18.66
N GLN A 40 1.13 3.71 -18.70
CA GLN A 40 1.09 4.84 -19.64
C GLN A 40 1.73 4.52 -21.00
N ARG A 41 2.61 3.50 -21.08
CA ARG A 41 3.28 3.04 -22.33
C ARG A 41 2.32 2.57 -23.41
N GLY A 42 1.10 2.15 -23.05
CA GLY A 42 0.05 1.74 -24.00
C GLY A 42 -0.57 2.89 -24.82
N GLY A 43 -0.15 4.14 -24.62
CA GLY A 43 -0.63 5.31 -25.38
C GLY A 43 -1.98 5.88 -24.92
N ASN A 44 -2.64 5.25 -23.94
CA ASN A 44 -3.97 5.64 -23.46
C ASN A 44 -3.93 6.24 -22.06
N THR A 45 -3.28 7.41 -21.95
CA THR A 45 -2.99 8.07 -20.67
C THR A 45 -4.22 8.35 -19.82
N ASP A 46 -5.32 8.73 -20.46
CA ASP A 46 -6.58 8.97 -19.77
C ASP A 46 -7.15 7.71 -19.14
N LEU A 47 -7.03 6.56 -19.81
CA LEU A 47 -7.60 5.29 -19.33
C LEU A 47 -6.82 4.74 -18.13
N SER A 48 -5.49 4.83 -18.17
CA SER A 48 -4.63 4.46 -17.04
C SER A 48 -4.84 5.37 -15.84
N THR A 49 -5.02 6.67 -16.06
CA THR A 49 -5.33 7.62 -14.97
C THR A 49 -6.71 7.35 -14.38
N LEU A 50 -7.73 7.08 -15.21
CA LEU A 50 -9.07 6.68 -14.78
C LEU A 50 -9.04 5.39 -13.96
N GLY A 51 -8.22 4.40 -14.38
CA GLY A 51 -8.03 3.15 -13.65
C GLY A 51 -7.43 3.36 -12.26
N VAL A 52 -6.41 4.22 -12.15
CA VAL A 52 -5.81 4.60 -10.86
C VAL A 52 -6.82 5.33 -9.97
N MET A 53 -7.57 6.29 -10.51
CA MET A 53 -8.60 7.01 -9.76
C MET A 53 -9.72 6.08 -9.27
N ALA A 54 -10.18 5.16 -10.12
CA ALA A 54 -11.19 4.18 -9.76
C ALA A 54 -10.68 3.20 -8.69
N GLY A 55 -9.46 2.69 -8.83
CA GLY A 55 -8.84 1.80 -7.84
C GLY A 55 -8.66 2.47 -6.48
N PHE A 56 -8.22 3.72 -6.46
CA PHE A 56 -8.09 4.51 -5.23
C PHE A 56 -9.46 4.76 -4.58
N ALA A 57 -10.48 5.11 -5.37
CA ALA A 57 -11.84 5.32 -4.87
C ALA A 57 -12.44 4.03 -4.28
N ILE A 58 -12.25 2.87 -4.93
CA ILE A 58 -12.68 1.57 -4.41
C ILE A 58 -11.97 1.25 -3.11
N MET A 59 -10.65 1.42 -3.05
CA MET A 59 -9.85 1.16 -1.84
C MET A 59 -10.28 2.06 -0.68
N MET A 60 -10.45 3.37 -0.89
CA MET A 60 -10.98 4.28 0.13
C MET A 60 -12.39 3.88 0.57
N THR A 61 -13.26 3.48 -0.36
CA THR A 61 -14.63 3.08 -0.02
C THR A 61 -14.62 1.80 0.83
N LEU A 62 -13.79 0.82 0.49
CA LEU A 62 -13.66 -0.42 1.26
C LEU A 62 -13.05 -0.17 2.64
N ASP A 63 -12.03 0.67 2.75
CA ASP A 63 -11.41 1.05 4.03
C ASP A 63 -12.42 1.79 4.94
N VAL A 64 -13.20 2.74 4.40
CA VAL A 64 -14.23 3.45 5.18
C VAL A 64 -15.43 2.55 5.53
N ALA A 65 -15.77 1.57 4.68
CA ALA A 65 -16.93 0.70 4.90
C ALA A 65 -16.64 -0.50 5.82
N PHE A 66 -15.42 -1.05 5.80
CA PHE A 66 -15.02 -2.23 6.57
C PHE A 66 -13.96 -1.96 7.64
N GLY A 67 -13.34 -0.78 7.63
CA GLY A 67 -12.37 -0.33 8.62
C GLY A 67 -12.99 0.21 9.91
#